data_AF-A0A362X3I6-F1
#
_entry.id   AF-A0A362X3I6-F1
#
_cell.length_a   1.000
_cell.length_b   1.000
_cell.length_c   1.000
_cell.angle_alpha   90.00
_cell.angle_beta   90.00
_cell.angle_gamma   90.00
#
_symmetry.space_group_name_H-M   'P 1'
#
loop_
_entity.id
_entity.type
_entity.pdbx_description
1 polymer ?
#
loop_
_entity_poly.entity_id
_entity_poly.type
_entity_poly.pdbx_seq_one_letter_code
_entity_poly.pdbx_strand_id
1 'polypeptide(L)' 'MIKNFINRLLIYVMVYPFCVFIIVKGYNMGFGSSSYTNILSEFKIRLSGIFMITIALVFLISDITNQIKKAFFKNKD' A
#
# COMPACT_ATOMS: atom_id res chain seq x y z
N MET A 1 14.95 -10.47 -21.99
CA MET A 1 13.88 -9.44 -21.99
C MET A 1 12.57 -9.95 -21.36
N ILE A 2 12.06 -11.14 -21.76
CA ILE A 2 10.82 -11.74 -21.22
C ILE A 2 10.87 -12.06 -19.70
N LYS A 3 11.98 -12.59 -19.17
CA LYS A 3 12.12 -12.85 -17.71
C LYS A 3 11.95 -11.59 -16.84
N ASN A 4 12.45 -10.44 -17.30
CA ASN A 4 12.30 -9.17 -16.58
C ASN A 4 10.86 -8.63 -16.64
N PHE A 5 10.15 -8.90 -17.73
CA PHE A 5 8.74 -8.55 -17.88
C PHE A 5 7.86 -9.40 -16.95
N ILE A 6 8.07 -10.71 -16.92
CA ILE A 6 7.33 -11.64 -16.04
C ILE A 6 7.59 -11.34 -14.57
N ASN A 7 8.84 -11.07 -14.18
CA ASN A 7 9.15 -10.68 -12.80
C ASN A 7 8.49 -9.36 -12.40
N ARG A 8 8.42 -8.37 -13.29
CA ARG A 8 7.66 -7.14 -13.04
C ARG A 8 6.17 -7.42 -12.90
N LEU A 9 5.59 -8.20 -13.80
CA LEU A 9 4.17 -8.52 -13.78
C LEU A 9 3.79 -9.26 -12.49
N LEU A 10 4.61 -10.22 -12.05
CA LEU A 10 4.43 -10.92 -10.78
C LEU A 10 4.47 -9.97 -9.58
N ILE A 11 5.39 -9.01 -9.57
CA ILE A 11 5.44 -7.98 -8.53
C ILE A 11 4.16 -7.15 -8.55
N TYR A 12 3.66 -6.72 -9.72
CA TYR A 12 2.39 -6.00 -9.81
C TYR A 12 1.20 -6.83 -9.31
N VAL A 13 1.11 -8.09 -9.72
CA VAL A 13 0.00 -8.99 -9.40
C VAL A 13 0.02 -9.42 -7.93
N MET A 14 1.17 -9.47 -7.25
CA MET A 14 1.22 -9.79 -5.82
C MET A 14 1.20 -8.56 -4.92
N VAL A 15 1.94 -7.51 -5.28
CA VAL A 15 2.15 -6.36 -4.39
C VAL A 15 0.95 -5.43 -4.37
N TYR A 16 0.27 -5.18 -5.49
CA TYR A 16 -0.92 -4.32 -5.48
C TYR A 16 -2.07 -4.92 -4.65
N PRO A 17 -2.45 -6.20 -4.81
CA PRO A 17 -3.45 -6.82 -3.94
C PRO A 17 -3.03 -6.85 -2.47
N PHE A 18 -1.73 -7.02 -2.19
CA PHE A 18 -1.20 -6.97 -0.83
C PHE A 18 -1.32 -5.55 -0.23
N CYS A 19 -1.01 -4.49 -0.98
CA CYS A 19 -1.23 -3.11 -0.56
C CYS A 19 -2.71 -2.83 -0.29
N VAL A 20 -3.62 -3.29 -1.16
CA VAL A 20 -5.07 -3.17 -0.95
C VAL A 20 -5.50 -3.93 0.31
N PHE A 21 -5.00 -5.13 0.54
CA PHE A 21 -5.28 -5.91 1.75
C PHE A 21 -4.83 -5.17 3.02
N ILE A 22 -3.63 -4.59 3.02
CA ILE A 22 -3.12 -3.78 4.13
C ILE A 22 -4.01 -2.55 4.37
N ILE A 23 -4.45 -1.87 3.31
CA ILE A 23 -5.34 -0.71 3.43
C ILE A 23 -6.67 -1.12 4.08
N VAL A 24 -7.29 -2.22 3.63
CA VAL A 24 -8.56 -2.70 4.19
C VAL A 24 -8.39 -3.13 5.66
N LYS A 25 -7.32 -3.85 6.00
CA LYS A 25 -7.03 -4.23 7.38
C LYS A 25 -6.74 -3.03 8.28
N GLY A 26 -5.91 -2.11 7.81
CA GLY A 26 -5.58 -0.88 8.50
C GLY A 26 -6.81 0.02 8.69
N TYR A 27 -7.74 0.05 7.73
CA TYR A 27 -9.01 0.77 7.85
C TYR A 27 -9.90 0.16 8.95
N ASN A 28 -10.04 -1.17 8.95
CA ASN A 28 -10.81 -1.86 9.99
C ASN A 28 -10.19 -1.69 11.39
N MET A 29 -8.86 -1.59 11.50
CA MET A 29 -8.18 -1.32 12.77
C MET A 29 -8.22 0.17 13.18
N GLY A 30 -8.12 1.07 12.21
CA GLY A 30 -8.05 2.54 12.39
C GLY A 30 -9.39 3.20 12.67
N PHE A 31 -10.42 2.74 11.97
CA PHE A 31 -11.73 3.39 11.87
C PHE A 31 -12.90 2.43 12.14
N GLY A 32 -12.64 1.12 12.25
CA GLY A 32 -13.66 0.13 12.62
C GLY A 32 -14.12 0.28 14.07
N SER A 33 -15.32 -0.22 14.36
CA SER A 33 -15.84 -0.28 15.72
C SER A 33 -14.95 -1.19 16.58
N SER A 34 -14.36 -0.60 17.61
CA SER A 34 -13.52 -1.28 18.58
C SER A 34 -14.40 -2.03 19.58
N SER A 35 -14.12 -3.31 19.79
CA SER A 35 -14.66 -4.09 20.92
C SER A 35 -13.78 -3.97 22.18
N TYR A 36 -12.78 -3.08 22.14
CA TYR A 36 -11.74 -2.97 23.16
C TYR A 36 -12.25 -2.11 24.32
N THR A 37 -12.31 -2.70 25.51
CA THR A 37 -12.76 -2.04 26.74
C THR A 37 -11.77 -1.01 27.29
N ASN A 38 -10.52 -0.99 26.80
CA ASN A 38 -9.45 -0.20 27.37
C ASN A 38 -8.98 0.89 26.39
N ILE A 39 -9.17 2.17 26.76
CA ILE A 39 -8.96 3.34 25.89
C ILE A 39 -7.53 3.41 25.33
N LEU A 40 -6.53 3.07 26.14
CA LEU A 40 -5.12 3.03 25.71
C LEU A 40 -4.86 1.97 24.64
N SER A 41 -5.52 0.82 24.74
CA SER A 41 -5.40 -0.25 23.75
C SER A 41 -6.08 0.13 22.44
N GLU A 42 -7.23 0.79 22.53
CA GLU A 42 -7.97 1.28 21.37
C GLU A 42 -7.16 2.34 20.61
N PHE A 43 -6.58 3.31 21.30
CA PHE A 43 -5.74 4.34 20.67
C PHE A 43 -4.54 3.73 19.94
N LYS A 44 -3.82 2.78 20.56
CA LYS A 44 -2.68 2.09 19.95
C LYS A 44 -3.07 1.34 18.67
N ILE A 45 -4.21 0.65 18.69
CA ILE A 45 -4.70 -0.13 17.54
C ILE A 45 -5.12 0.81 16.40
N ARG A 46 -5.82 1.90 16.73
CA ARG A 46 -6.22 2.90 15.73
C ARG A 46 -5.00 3.54 15.06
N LEU A 47 -4.02 3.94 15.87
CA LEU A 47 -2.76 4.52 15.37
C LEU A 47 -2.02 3.52 14.47
N SER A 48 -1.94 2.25 14.87
CA SER A 48 -1.33 1.19 14.06
C SER A 48 -2.04 0.99 12.73
N GLY A 49 -3.38 1.01 12.70
CA GLY A 49 -4.18 0.91 11.49
C GLY A 49 -3.93 2.08 10.51
N ILE A 50 -3.88 3.30 11.02
CA ILE A 50 -3.56 4.50 10.23
C ILE A 50 -2.14 4.41 9.64
N PHE A 51 -1.18 3.92 10.43
CA PHE A 51 0.20 3.75 9.98
C PHE A 51 0.33 2.72 8.86
N MET A 52 -0.39 1.59 8.98
CA MET A 52 -0.47 0.56 7.93
C MET A 52 -1.04 1.12 6.62
N ILE A 53 -2.13 1.89 6.68
CA ILE A 53 -2.71 2.55 5.49
C ILE A 53 -1.70 3.50 4.86
N THR A 54 -1.02 4.30 5.68
CA THR A 54 -0.07 5.32 5.21
C THR A 54 1.09 4.68 4.44
N ILE A 55 1.69 3.62 4.97
CA ILE A 55 2.79 2.91 4.30
C ILE A 55 2.32 2.34 2.96
N ALA A 56 1.15 1.71 2.91
CA ALA A 56 0.61 1.12 1.69
C ALA A 56 0.35 2.19 0.61
N LEU A 57 -0.18 3.35 1.00
CA LEU A 57 -0.41 4.48 0.08
C LEU A 57 0.90 5.07 -0.44
N VAL A 58 1.90 5.28 0.43
CA VAL A 58 3.21 5.80 0.04
C VAL A 58 3.86 4.88 -0.99
N PHE A 59 3.75 3.56 -0.79
CA PHE A 59 4.28 2.59 -1.75
C PHE A 59 3.58 2.70 -3.12
N LEU A 60 2.24 2.72 -3.13
CA LEU A 60 1.45 2.85 -4.37
C LEU A 60 1.78 4.14 -5.13
N ILE A 61 1.81 5.28 -4.43
CA ILE A 61 2.09 6.59 -5.03
C ILE A 61 3.51 6.63 -5.58
N SER A 62 4.49 6.10 -4.83
CA SER A 62 5.89 6.07 -5.26
C SER A 62 6.09 5.22 -6.51
N ASP A 63 5.42 4.07 -6.59
CA ASP A 63 5.47 3.20 -7.75
C ASP A 63 4.81 3.85 -8.98
N ILE A 64 3.61 4.42 -8.83
CA ILE A 64 2.92 5.17 -9.89
C ILE A 64 3.79 6.33 -10.38
N THR A 65 4.36 7.11 -9.46
CA THR A 65 5.25 8.23 -9.81
C THR A 65 6.46 7.77 -10.61
N ASN A 66 7.07 6.64 -10.23
CA ASN A 66 8.18 6.04 -10.95
C ASN A 66 7.79 5.52 -12.34
N GLN A 67 6.59 4.95 -12.49
CA GLN A 67 6.07 4.52 -13.79
C GLN A 67 5.81 5.71 -14.71
N ILE A 68 5.16 6.76 -14.21
CA ILE A 68 4.92 8.01 -14.94
C ILE A 68 6.24 8.63 -15.38
N LYS A 69 7.22 8.75 -14.47
CA LYS A 69 8.56 9.25 -14.80
C LYS A 69 9.19 8.43 -15.92
N LYS A 70 9.13 7.10 -15.86
CA LYS A 70 9.66 6.25 -16.94
C LYS A 70 8.91 6.44 -18.26
N ALA A 71 7.59 6.65 -18.25
CA ALA A 71 6.82 6.87 -19.47
C ALA A 71 7.12 8.22 -20.13
N PHE A 72 7.24 9.30 -19.34
CA PHE A 72 7.51 10.65 -19.85
C PHE A 72 8.96 10.85 -20.29
N PHE A 73 9.93 10.28 -19.57
CA PHE A 73 11.35 10.46 -19.89
C PHE A 73 11.89 9.45 -20.91
N LYS A 74 11.15 8.39 -21.25
CA LYS A 74 11.54 7.43 -22.30
C LYS A 74 11.14 7.85 -23.72
N ASN A 75 10.27 8.86 -23.87
CA ASN A 75 9.85 9.43 -25.16
C ASN A 75 10.68 10.64 -25.59
N LYS A 76 11.85 10.87 -24.96
CA LYS A 76 12.75 12.00 -25.27
C LYS A 76 14.05 11.59 -25.97
N ASP A 77 14.21 10.32 -26.29
CA ASP A 77 15.28 9.76 -27.12
C ASP A 77 14.68 9.25 -28.44
#